data_AF-A0AAT9HIA9-F1
#
_entry.id   AF-A0AAT9HIA9-F1
#
_cell.length_a   1.000
_cell.length_b   1.000
_cell.length_c   1.000
_cell.angle_alpha   90.00
_cell.angle_beta   90.00
_cell.angle_gamma   90.00
#
_symmetry.space_group_name_H-M   'P 1'
#
loop_
_entity.id
_entity.type
_entity.pdbx_description
1 polymer ?
#
loop_
_entity_poly.entity_id
_entity_poly.type
_entity_poly.pdbx_seq_one_letter_code
_entity_poly.pdbx_strand_id
1 'polypeptide(L)'
;MPDVEGDTYNTAVKALDRAGIDLDSVTLDDVYLDVDTPTAEEAAEKGDEWRVCFQRPDENSEVTSTTKVHLDLGRWTDADRVQKCPSVKDTTYRVPAHDPGRGDGDDASSADSSTDDDSSSSGRSSGGGSSSSSGGSTGGSSSSSSGGSTGGGSSSSGGGSGAGTVHPGSYCSPSGATGVTRAGTPMVCGPGSDGRNRWRSS
;
A
#
# COMPACT_ATOMS: atom_id res chain seq x y z
N MET A 1 -24.98 -6.27 -11.71
CA MET A 1 -23.61 -5.82 -11.40
C MET A 1 -23.03 -6.85 -10.45
N PRO A 2 -21.94 -7.56 -10.79
CA PRO A 2 -21.27 -8.43 -9.84
C PRO A 2 -20.69 -7.60 -8.67
N ASP A 3 -20.60 -8.21 -7.50
CA ASP A 3 -19.79 -7.68 -6.40
C ASP A 3 -18.32 -7.98 -6.70
N VAL A 4 -17.54 -6.91 -6.84
CA VAL A 4 -16.09 -6.96 -7.12
C VAL A 4 -15.31 -6.10 -6.13
N GLU A 5 -15.94 -5.57 -5.08
CA GLU A 5 -15.21 -4.79 -4.06
C GLU A 5 -14.27 -5.68 -3.25
N GLY A 6 -13.03 -5.24 -3.07
CA GLY A 6 -11.95 -5.99 -2.41
C GLY A 6 -11.22 -6.98 -3.32
N ASP A 7 -11.77 -7.29 -4.49
CA ASP A 7 -11.10 -8.12 -5.49
C ASP A 7 -9.92 -7.39 -6.15
N THR A 8 -9.01 -8.18 -6.71
CA THR A 8 -7.97 -7.65 -7.58
C THR A 8 -8.56 -7.21 -8.92
N TYR A 9 -7.96 -6.24 -9.59
CA TYR A 9 -8.44 -5.74 -10.89
C TYR A 9 -8.63 -6.88 -11.91
N ASN A 10 -7.68 -7.82 -11.98
CA ASN A 10 -7.77 -8.99 -12.86
C ASN A 10 -8.94 -9.91 -12.54
N THR A 11 -9.34 -10.00 -11.26
CA THR A 11 -10.48 -10.80 -10.82
C THR A 11 -11.78 -10.08 -11.14
N ALA A 12 -11.84 -8.78 -10.86
CA ALA A 12 -12.99 -7.92 -11.16
C ALA A 12 -13.33 -7.92 -12.65
N VAL A 13 -12.33 -7.72 -13.53
CA VAL A 13 -12.51 -7.73 -14.99
C VAL A 13 -13.09 -9.06 -15.48
N LYS A 14 -12.62 -10.20 -14.95
CA LYS A 14 -13.17 -11.52 -15.28
C LYS A 14 -14.63 -11.69 -14.83
N ALA A 15 -15.00 -11.10 -13.70
CA ALA A 15 -16.37 -11.13 -13.21
C ALA A 15 -17.29 -10.25 -14.08
N LEU A 16 -16.83 -9.07 -14.50
CA LEU A 16 -17.56 -8.16 -15.39
C LEU A 16 -17.77 -8.77 -16.79
N ASP A 17 -16.73 -9.35 -17.38
CA ASP A 17 -16.81 -10.05 -18.67
C ASP A 17 -17.81 -11.21 -18.63
N ARG A 18 -17.79 -12.02 -17.55
CA ARG A 18 -18.77 -13.10 -17.35
C ARG A 18 -20.19 -12.59 -17.16
N ALA A 19 -20.36 -11.39 -16.62
CA ALA A 19 -21.65 -10.73 -16.50
C ALA A 19 -22.13 -10.10 -17.84
N GLY A 20 -21.31 -10.18 -18.90
CA GLY A 20 -21.62 -9.63 -20.22
C GLY A 20 -21.49 -8.11 -20.30
N ILE A 21 -20.65 -7.52 -19.44
CA ILE A 21 -20.36 -6.08 -19.43
C ILE A 21 -19.16 -5.83 -20.34
N ASP A 22 -19.30 -4.88 -21.27
CA ASP A 22 -18.22 -4.54 -22.19
C ASP A 22 -17.08 -3.84 -21.44
N LEU A 23 -15.87 -4.39 -21.49
CA LEU A 23 -14.72 -3.84 -20.77
C LEU A 23 -14.34 -2.43 -21.25
N ASP A 24 -14.66 -2.08 -22.50
CA ASP A 24 -14.48 -0.74 -23.05
C ASP A 24 -15.41 0.32 -22.38
N SER A 25 -16.46 -0.14 -21.70
CA SER A 25 -17.37 0.71 -20.92
C SER A 25 -16.93 0.87 -19.46
N VAL A 26 -15.87 0.17 -19.06
CA VAL A 26 -15.27 0.27 -17.73
C VAL A 26 -14.33 1.46 -17.70
N THR A 27 -14.52 2.30 -16.71
CA THR A 27 -13.69 3.45 -16.40
C THR A 27 -13.01 3.21 -15.06
N LEU A 28 -11.72 3.54 -15.01
CA LEU A 28 -10.90 3.37 -13.82
C LEU A 28 -10.60 4.74 -13.27
N ASP A 29 -10.68 4.85 -11.96
CA ASP A 29 -10.27 6.02 -11.18
C ASP A 29 -9.35 5.52 -10.05
N ASP A 30 -8.41 6.34 -9.59
CA ASP A 30 -7.72 6.05 -8.33
C ASP A 30 -8.62 6.45 -7.16
N VAL A 31 -8.53 5.70 -6.08
CA VAL A 31 -9.24 6.03 -4.84
C VAL A 31 -8.62 7.26 -4.16
N TYR A 32 -7.36 7.54 -4.45
CA TYR A 32 -6.56 8.61 -3.88
C TYR A 32 -6.35 9.77 -4.86
N LEU A 33 -6.51 11.01 -4.37
CA LEU A 33 -6.37 12.22 -5.20
C LEU A 33 -4.93 12.54 -5.62
N ASP A 34 -3.96 11.99 -4.91
CA ASP A 34 -2.52 12.27 -5.07
C ASP A 34 -1.76 11.13 -5.75
N VAL A 35 -2.48 10.08 -6.19
CA VAL A 35 -1.93 8.99 -6.99
C VAL A 35 -2.52 9.10 -8.39
N ASP A 36 -1.66 8.93 -9.40
CA ASP A 36 -2.12 8.92 -10.79
C ASP A 36 -3.01 7.70 -11.02
N THR A 37 -4.23 7.94 -11.52
CA THR A 37 -5.15 6.90 -11.98
C THR A 37 -4.44 5.98 -12.98
N PRO A 38 -4.40 4.66 -12.74
CA PRO A 38 -3.79 3.74 -13.69
C PRO A 38 -4.60 3.67 -14.98
N THR A 39 -3.92 3.51 -16.12
CA THR A 39 -4.63 3.12 -17.34
C THR A 39 -5.12 1.68 -17.24
N ALA A 40 -6.09 1.29 -18.08
CA ALA A 40 -6.59 -0.09 -18.11
C ALA A 40 -5.48 -1.10 -18.43
N GLU A 41 -4.51 -0.71 -19.25
CA GLU A 41 -3.34 -1.52 -19.60
C GLU A 41 -2.39 -1.68 -18.41
N GLU A 42 -2.09 -0.59 -17.69
CA GLU A 42 -1.23 -0.61 -16.50
C GLU A 42 -1.88 -1.43 -15.37
N ALA A 43 -3.19 -1.26 -15.19
CA ALA A 43 -3.98 -2.05 -14.25
C ALA A 43 -3.98 -3.53 -14.65
N ALA A 44 -4.06 -3.87 -15.95
CA ALA A 44 -4.02 -5.27 -16.39
C ALA A 44 -2.64 -5.91 -16.21
N GLU A 45 -1.56 -5.19 -16.52
CA GLU A 45 -0.17 -5.68 -16.37
C GLU A 45 0.14 -5.99 -14.89
N LYS A 46 -0.33 -5.14 -13.99
CA LYS A 46 -0.11 -5.26 -12.53
C LYS A 46 -1.39 -5.55 -11.77
N GLY A 47 -2.32 -6.32 -12.35
CA GLY A 47 -3.68 -6.40 -11.83
C GLY A 47 -3.82 -7.00 -10.44
N ASP A 48 -2.80 -7.69 -9.93
CA ASP A 48 -2.77 -8.19 -8.55
C ASP A 48 -2.29 -7.15 -7.53
N GLU A 49 -1.67 -6.05 -7.99
CA GLU A 49 -1.29 -4.89 -7.17
C GLU A 49 -2.45 -3.92 -6.99
N TRP A 50 -3.48 -3.99 -7.84
CA TRP A 50 -4.63 -3.09 -7.81
C TRP A 50 -5.85 -3.80 -7.24
N ARG A 51 -6.51 -3.15 -6.27
CA ARG A 51 -7.74 -3.62 -5.65
C ARG A 51 -8.87 -2.70 -5.99
N VAL A 52 -10.03 -3.25 -6.30
CA VAL A 52 -11.25 -2.47 -6.38
C VAL A 52 -11.67 -2.09 -4.97
N CYS A 53 -11.82 -0.80 -4.72
CA CYS A 53 -12.25 -0.30 -3.42
C CYS A 53 -13.67 0.21 -3.43
N PHE A 54 -14.10 0.73 -4.57
CA PHE A 54 -15.48 1.11 -4.76
C PHE A 54 -15.87 0.78 -6.18
N GLN A 55 -17.10 0.30 -6.35
CA GLN A 55 -17.69 0.09 -7.65
C GLN A 55 -18.90 1.00 -7.87
N ARG A 56 -19.17 1.36 -9.12
CA ARG A 56 -20.46 1.92 -9.55
C ARG A 56 -20.86 1.31 -10.89
N PRO A 57 -22.10 0.85 -11.08
CA PRO A 57 -23.19 0.78 -10.09
C PRO A 57 -22.89 -0.11 -8.89
N ASP A 58 -23.67 0.03 -7.81
CA ASP A 58 -23.51 -0.79 -6.61
C ASP A 58 -23.76 -2.28 -6.91
N GLU A 59 -23.28 -3.17 -6.06
CA GLU A 59 -23.52 -4.61 -6.19
C GLU A 59 -25.00 -4.94 -6.40
N ASN A 60 -25.28 -5.99 -7.16
CA ASN A 60 -26.64 -6.45 -7.49
C ASN A 60 -27.52 -5.45 -8.26
N SER A 61 -27.01 -4.26 -8.61
CA SER A 61 -27.70 -3.33 -9.51
C SER A 61 -27.94 -3.97 -10.88
N GLU A 62 -29.07 -3.65 -11.50
CA GLU A 62 -29.33 -4.08 -12.88
C GLU A 62 -28.34 -3.40 -13.83
N VAL A 63 -27.65 -4.20 -14.65
CA VAL A 63 -26.66 -3.72 -15.60
C VAL A 63 -26.85 -4.42 -16.94
N THR A 64 -26.62 -3.68 -18.01
CA THR A 64 -26.59 -4.15 -19.39
C THR A 64 -25.15 -4.10 -19.92
N SER A 65 -24.88 -4.68 -21.07
CA SER A 65 -23.55 -4.62 -21.71
C SER A 65 -23.05 -3.20 -21.94
N THR A 66 -23.97 -2.27 -22.21
CA THR A 66 -23.71 -0.84 -22.43
C THR A 66 -23.61 0.01 -21.16
N THR A 67 -23.79 -0.60 -19.98
CA THR A 67 -23.76 0.13 -18.72
C THR A 67 -22.34 0.55 -18.41
N LYS A 68 -22.11 1.86 -18.25
CA LYS A 68 -20.81 2.37 -17.82
C LYS A 68 -20.53 1.95 -16.39
N VAL A 69 -19.44 1.22 -16.22
CA VAL A 69 -18.96 0.79 -14.92
C VAL A 69 -17.78 1.68 -14.52
N HIS A 70 -17.78 2.14 -13.27
CA HIS A 70 -16.66 2.85 -12.68
C HIS A 70 -16.08 1.98 -11.57
N LEU A 71 -14.78 1.73 -11.64
CA LEU A 71 -14.03 1.04 -10.59
C LEU A 71 -12.98 1.99 -10.04
N ASP A 72 -13.06 2.26 -8.74
CA ASP A 72 -12.04 3.04 -8.07
C ASP A 72 -11.00 2.07 -7.48
N LEU A 73 -9.77 2.17 -7.96
CA LEU A 73 -8.68 1.25 -7.65
C LEU A 73 -7.74 1.82 -6.59
N GLY A 74 -7.34 0.99 -5.63
CA GLY A 74 -6.26 1.28 -4.68
C GLY A 74 -5.08 0.35 -4.90
N ARG A 75 -3.85 0.90 -4.88
CA ARG A 75 -2.62 0.11 -5.03
C ARG A 75 -2.17 -0.51 -3.70
N TRP A 76 -1.90 -1.81 -3.67
CA TRP A 76 -1.45 -2.60 -2.51
C TRP A 76 0.03 -3.02 -2.54
N THR A 77 0.88 -2.31 -3.29
CA THR A 77 2.33 -2.59 -3.32
C THR A 77 3.03 -2.43 -1.97
N ASP A 78 2.39 -1.77 -0.99
CA ASP A 78 2.83 -1.73 0.40
C ASP A 78 1.88 -2.59 1.26
N ALA A 79 2.00 -3.91 1.12
CA ALA A 79 1.19 -4.92 1.80
C ALA A 79 1.10 -4.76 3.33
N ASP A 80 1.90 -3.89 3.96
CA ASP A 80 1.88 -3.63 5.40
C ASP A 80 1.26 -2.27 5.82
N ARG A 81 0.99 -1.34 4.89
CA ARG A 81 0.54 0.02 5.25
C ARG A 81 -0.86 0.39 4.78
N VAL A 82 -1.29 -0.19 3.66
CA VAL A 82 -2.63 0.05 3.12
C VAL A 82 -3.18 -1.32 2.73
N GLN A 83 -3.73 -2.06 3.68
CA GLN A 83 -4.44 -3.33 3.42
C GLN A 83 -5.95 -3.14 3.29
N LYS A 84 -6.43 -1.89 3.37
CA LYS A 84 -7.85 -1.59 3.40
C LYS A 84 -8.13 -0.44 2.46
N CYS A 85 -9.22 -0.61 1.72
CA CYS A 85 -9.84 0.49 1.03
C CYS A 85 -10.25 1.55 2.05
N PRO A 86 -10.06 2.84 1.74
CA PRO A 86 -10.54 3.90 2.61
C PRO A 86 -12.05 3.83 2.71
N SER A 87 -12.61 4.35 3.79
CA SER A 87 -14.06 4.35 4.01
C SER A 87 -14.80 5.39 3.16
N VAL A 88 -14.08 6.31 2.51
CA VAL A 88 -14.61 7.34 1.61
C VAL A 88 -13.69 7.53 0.40
N LYS A 89 -14.25 7.96 -0.74
CA LYS A 89 -13.51 8.31 -1.96
C LYS A 89 -12.78 9.64 -1.81
N ASP A 90 -11.92 9.96 -2.77
CA ASP A 90 -11.22 11.24 -2.87
C ASP A 90 -10.38 11.56 -1.63
N THR A 91 -9.82 10.52 -1.00
CA THR A 91 -8.92 10.71 0.14
C THR A 91 -7.51 10.98 -0.38
N THR A 92 -6.72 11.75 0.35
CA THR A 92 -5.28 11.83 0.07
C THR A 92 -4.62 10.62 0.71
N TYR A 93 -3.71 9.96 -0.02
CA TYR A 93 -2.85 8.91 0.50
C TYR A 93 -2.00 9.52 1.63
N ARG A 94 -2.45 9.36 2.87
CA ARG A 94 -1.67 9.77 4.04
C ARG A 94 -0.47 8.85 4.12
N VAL A 95 0.63 9.20 3.46
CA VAL A 95 1.93 8.58 3.72
C VAL A 95 2.18 8.77 5.21
N PRO A 96 2.18 7.70 6.05
CA PRO A 96 2.31 7.87 7.50
C PRO A 96 3.62 8.53 7.93
N ALA A 97 4.61 8.61 7.03
CA ALA A 97 5.88 9.28 7.26
C ALA A 97 5.81 10.83 7.26
N HIS A 98 4.70 11.42 6.81
CA HIS A 98 4.56 12.88 6.68
C HIS A 98 3.25 13.44 7.28
N ASP A 99 2.60 12.72 8.19
CA ASP A 99 1.45 13.24 8.93
C ASP A 99 1.95 14.12 10.10
N PRO A 100 1.76 15.46 10.07
CA PRO A 100 2.12 16.34 11.18
C PRO A 100 1.20 16.18 12.40
N GLY A 101 0.25 15.24 12.36
CA GLY A 101 -0.72 14.96 13.43
C GLY A 101 -0.51 13.65 14.20
N ARG A 102 0.56 12.87 13.95
CA ARG A 102 0.98 11.85 14.92
C ARG A 102 1.65 12.58 16.09
N GLY A 103 0.84 12.98 17.06
CA GLY A 103 1.36 13.27 18.38
C GLY A 103 2.10 12.03 18.87
N ASP A 104 3.42 12.15 19.02
CA ASP A 104 4.15 11.51 20.10
C ASP A 104 3.42 11.90 21.40
N GLY A 105 2.56 11.00 21.85
CA GLY A 105 1.53 11.32 22.83
C GLY A 105 1.37 10.23 23.86
N ASP A 106 2.46 9.60 24.29
CA ASP A 106 2.53 8.85 25.54
C ASP A 106 3.90 9.05 26.21
N ASP A 107 4.25 10.30 26.51
CA ASP A 107 5.24 10.61 27.54
C ASP A 107 4.64 11.63 28.51
N ALA A 108 5.09 11.57 29.77
CA ALA A 108 4.68 12.37 30.94
C ALA A 108 3.48 11.79 31.74
N SER A 109 3.58 11.39 33.01
CA SER A 109 4.64 11.53 34.01
C SER A 109 4.30 10.65 35.22
N SER A 110 5.31 10.08 35.88
CA SER A 110 5.53 10.31 37.32
C SER A 110 6.95 9.86 37.66
N ALA A 111 7.77 10.84 37.97
CA ALA A 111 9.07 10.68 38.59
C ALA A 111 8.93 10.39 40.09
N ASP A 112 10.05 9.95 40.67
CA ASP A 112 10.34 9.82 42.11
C ASP A 112 9.81 8.52 42.74
N SER A 113 10.55 7.73 43.53
CA SER A 113 11.86 7.88 44.16
C SER A 113 12.32 6.50 44.64
N SER A 114 13.64 6.34 44.77
CA SER A 114 14.37 5.16 45.28
C SER A 114 13.93 4.73 46.69
N THR A 115 13.92 3.41 46.97
CA THR A 115 14.50 2.82 48.19
C THR A 115 14.62 1.31 48.09
N ASP A 116 15.63 0.83 48.80
CA ASP A 116 16.28 -0.46 48.87
C ASP A 116 15.46 -1.64 49.46
N ASP A 117 16.14 -2.78 49.48
CA ASP A 117 16.10 -3.84 50.50
C ASP A 117 15.20 -5.09 50.33
N ASP A 118 15.93 -6.19 50.11
CA ASP A 118 16.00 -7.36 50.99
C ASP A 118 14.93 -8.48 50.91
N SER A 119 15.39 -9.59 50.32
CA SER A 119 15.45 -10.94 50.90
C SER A 119 14.18 -11.69 51.38
N SER A 120 14.14 -12.94 50.90
CA SER A 120 13.65 -14.16 51.57
C SER A 120 12.14 -14.43 51.60
N SER A 121 11.72 -15.56 50.99
CA SER A 121 11.29 -16.78 51.71
C SER A 121 10.30 -17.65 50.93
N SER A 122 10.73 -18.88 50.67
CA SER A 122 10.02 -20.17 50.84
C SER A 122 8.48 -20.25 50.81
N GLY A 123 7.96 -21.18 50.01
CA GLY A 123 6.64 -21.82 50.23
C GLY A 123 6.12 -22.50 48.96
N ARG A 124 6.51 -23.74 48.64
CA ARG A 124 5.91 -25.02 49.05
C ARG A 124 4.42 -25.21 48.68
N SER A 125 4.22 -26.19 47.79
CA SER A 125 3.24 -27.28 47.87
C SER A 125 1.82 -27.13 47.29
N SER A 126 1.61 -27.93 46.23
CA SER A 126 0.64 -29.04 46.13
C SER A 126 -0.85 -28.77 45.83
N GLY A 127 -1.31 -29.43 44.77
CA GLY A 127 -2.72 -29.72 44.46
C GLY A 127 -2.96 -29.46 42.97
N GLY A 128 -3.19 -30.42 42.08
CA GLY A 128 -3.80 -31.74 42.21
C GLY A 128 -4.92 -31.80 41.17
N GLY A 129 -4.99 -32.85 40.36
CA GLY A 129 -6.19 -33.17 39.58
C GLY A 129 -5.97 -33.35 38.08
N SER A 130 -5.83 -34.60 37.70
CA SER A 130 -5.76 -35.14 36.35
C SER A 130 -7.09 -35.13 35.60
N SER A 131 -7.00 -35.58 34.33
CA SER A 131 -8.03 -36.18 33.46
C SER A 131 -8.81 -35.22 32.58
N SER A 132 -9.17 -35.51 31.32
CA SER A 132 -8.83 -36.52 30.33
C SER A 132 -9.66 -36.13 29.09
N SER A 133 -9.27 -36.64 27.92
CA SER A 133 -10.14 -36.85 26.73
C SER A 133 -10.46 -35.57 25.93
N SER A 134 -10.56 -35.57 24.60
CA SER A 134 -10.35 -36.56 23.53
C SER A 134 -10.87 -35.92 22.25
N GLY A 135 -10.26 -36.26 21.11
CA GLY A 135 -10.83 -36.04 19.77
C GLY A 135 -10.18 -34.89 19.03
N GLY A 136 -9.67 -35.05 17.82
CA GLY A 136 -9.76 -36.15 16.87
C GLY A 136 -9.54 -35.57 15.49
N SER A 137 -8.52 -36.05 14.80
CA SER A 137 -7.98 -35.60 13.52
C SER A 137 -8.93 -35.80 12.32
N THR A 138 -8.67 -35.11 11.21
CA THR A 138 -8.66 -35.58 9.79
C THR A 138 -8.73 -34.33 8.88
N GLY A 139 -8.06 -34.18 7.74
CA GLY A 139 -7.03 -34.90 6.99
C GLY A 139 -6.37 -33.84 6.08
N GLY A 140 -5.07 -33.90 5.78
CA GLY A 140 -4.49 -34.68 4.68
C GLY A 140 -4.75 -34.00 3.33
N SER A 141 -3.82 -33.79 2.39
CA SER A 141 -2.44 -34.24 2.16
C SER A 141 -1.96 -33.45 0.93
N SER A 142 -0.87 -32.68 1.04
CA SER A 142 0.45 -32.90 0.41
C SER A 142 0.53 -33.04 -1.13
N SER A 143 1.51 -32.32 -1.69
CA SER A 143 2.53 -32.69 -2.70
C SER A 143 2.68 -31.62 -3.80
N SER A 144 3.82 -31.35 -4.43
CA SER A 144 5.26 -31.52 -4.18
C SER A 144 5.96 -30.76 -5.32
N SER A 145 7.15 -30.24 -5.02
CA SER A 145 8.29 -30.10 -5.95
C SER A 145 8.44 -28.89 -6.88
N SER A 146 9.62 -28.29 -6.71
CA SER A 146 10.63 -27.89 -7.71
C SER A 146 10.51 -26.58 -8.47
N GLY A 147 11.52 -25.71 -8.29
CA GLY A 147 12.11 -24.99 -9.43
C GLY A 147 12.65 -23.60 -9.12
N GLY A 148 13.98 -23.48 -9.01
CA GLY A 148 14.72 -22.38 -9.65
C GLY A 148 15.11 -21.16 -8.80
N SER A 149 16.37 -21.14 -8.36
CA SER A 149 17.11 -19.94 -7.98
C SER A 149 17.67 -19.23 -9.22
N THR A 150 17.51 -17.90 -9.33
CA THR A 150 18.45 -16.93 -9.95
C THR A 150 17.98 -15.53 -9.53
N GLY A 151 18.65 -14.85 -8.59
CA GLY A 151 19.70 -13.86 -8.86
C GLY A 151 19.15 -12.45 -8.54
N GLY A 152 19.50 -11.83 -7.41
CA GLY A 152 20.60 -10.85 -7.33
C GLY A 152 20.19 -9.50 -7.92
N GLY A 153 20.16 -8.36 -7.24
CA GLY A 153 20.59 -8.00 -5.89
C GLY A 153 20.49 -6.47 -5.68
N SER A 154 21.03 -6.03 -4.54
CA SER A 154 21.56 -4.67 -4.31
C SER A 154 20.57 -3.53 -4.03
N SER A 155 20.06 -3.46 -2.80
CA SER A 155 19.85 -2.17 -2.13
C SER A 155 21.21 -1.63 -1.67
N SER A 156 21.93 -1.05 -2.62
CA SER A 156 23.15 -0.28 -2.35
C SER A 156 22.79 1.15 -2.01
N SER A 157 23.00 1.48 -0.74
CA SER A 157 23.38 2.80 -0.27
C SER A 157 24.42 3.42 -1.22
N GLY A 158 24.14 4.60 -1.76
CA GLY A 158 25.05 5.39 -2.62
C GLY A 158 24.23 6.21 -3.61
N GLY A 159 24.21 7.54 -3.57
CA GLY A 159 25.39 8.37 -3.64
C GLY A 159 25.93 8.36 -5.08
N GLY A 160 25.32 9.11 -6.00
CA GLY A 160 25.91 9.37 -7.32
C GLY A 160 24.95 9.41 -8.51
N SER A 161 24.61 10.63 -8.94
CA SER A 161 24.65 11.08 -10.34
C SER A 161 24.10 10.15 -11.43
N GLY A 162 22.84 9.74 -11.33
CA GLY A 162 22.07 9.30 -12.49
C GLY A 162 20.96 10.33 -12.72
N ALA A 163 20.88 10.90 -13.93
CA ALA A 163 19.82 11.82 -14.32
C ALA A 163 18.46 11.09 -14.32
N GLY A 164 17.88 10.92 -13.13
CA GLY A 164 16.53 10.40 -12.96
C GLY A 164 15.53 11.38 -13.55
N THR A 165 14.36 10.87 -13.92
CA THR A 165 13.24 11.72 -14.30
C THR A 165 12.83 12.57 -13.10
N VAL A 166 12.87 13.89 -13.22
CA VAL A 166 12.55 14.85 -12.15
C VAL A 166 11.32 15.70 -12.50
N HIS A 167 10.61 16.16 -11.48
CA HIS A 167 9.41 16.98 -11.62
C HIS A 167 9.69 18.45 -11.26
N PRO A 168 9.26 19.43 -12.06
CA PRO A 168 9.40 20.84 -11.74
C PRO A 168 8.76 21.21 -10.40
N GLY A 169 9.49 21.97 -9.58
CA GLY A 169 9.04 22.42 -8.27
C GLY A 169 9.20 21.41 -7.14
N SER A 170 9.50 20.14 -7.44
CA SER A 170 9.78 19.13 -6.41
C SER A 170 11.06 19.46 -5.65
N TYR A 171 11.10 19.10 -4.36
CA TYR A 171 12.31 19.27 -3.57
C TYR A 171 13.46 18.43 -4.13
N CYS A 172 14.67 18.96 -3.99
CA CYS A 172 15.85 18.34 -4.55
C CYS A 172 17.06 18.49 -3.62
N SER A 173 17.99 17.55 -3.73
CA SER A 173 19.27 17.57 -3.04
C SER A 173 20.28 16.68 -3.80
N PRO A 174 21.56 17.04 -3.87
CA PRO A 174 22.16 18.30 -3.39
C PRO A 174 21.87 19.48 -4.33
N SER A 175 22.09 20.72 -3.85
CA SER A 175 22.07 21.90 -4.72
C SER A 175 23.05 21.74 -5.87
N GLY A 176 22.62 22.05 -7.10
CA GLY A 176 23.40 21.86 -8.32
C GLY A 176 23.25 20.49 -8.98
N ALA A 177 22.46 19.58 -8.40
CA ALA A 177 22.08 18.35 -9.09
C ALA A 177 21.33 18.65 -10.40
N THR A 178 21.48 17.78 -11.39
CA THR A 178 20.83 17.88 -12.70
C THR A 178 19.89 16.69 -12.93
N GLY A 179 18.75 16.94 -13.55
CA GLY A 179 17.78 15.92 -13.94
C GLY A 179 17.07 16.32 -15.23
N VAL A 180 16.21 15.43 -15.74
CA VAL A 180 15.37 15.71 -16.91
C VAL A 180 13.92 15.39 -16.59
N THR A 181 12.96 16.16 -17.10
CA THR A 181 11.55 15.80 -16.98
C THR A 181 11.21 14.62 -17.91
N ARG A 182 10.02 14.03 -17.77
CA ARG A 182 9.52 13.00 -18.70
C ARG A 182 9.44 13.51 -20.15
N ALA A 183 9.30 14.82 -20.33
CA ALA A 183 9.32 15.50 -21.62
C ALA A 183 10.74 15.80 -22.15
N GLY A 184 11.79 15.39 -21.43
CA GLY A 184 13.19 15.66 -21.78
C GLY A 184 13.66 17.07 -21.43
N THR A 185 12.90 17.83 -20.64
CA THR A 185 13.30 19.20 -20.24
C THR A 185 14.42 19.13 -19.20
N PRO A 186 15.57 19.77 -19.42
CA PRO A 186 16.65 19.79 -18.44
C PRO A 186 16.25 20.62 -17.20
N MET A 187 16.61 20.10 -16.03
CA MET A 187 16.27 20.65 -14.73
C MET A 187 17.52 20.70 -13.86
N VAL A 188 17.60 21.75 -13.04
CA VAL A 188 18.69 21.99 -12.09
C VAL A 188 18.10 22.21 -10.71
N CYS A 189 18.73 21.58 -9.72
CA CYS A 189 18.38 21.74 -8.32
C CYS A 189 18.93 23.06 -7.79
N GLY A 190 18.06 23.96 -7.34
CA GLY A 190 18.50 25.24 -6.76
C GLY A 190 17.46 25.88 -5.84
N PRO A 191 17.82 26.97 -5.14
CA PRO A 191 16.92 27.61 -4.18
C PRO A 191 15.64 28.11 -4.85
N GLY A 192 14.49 27.78 -4.26
CA GLY A 192 13.19 28.36 -4.60
C GLY A 192 12.96 29.71 -3.92
N SER A 193 11.80 30.32 -4.17
CA SER A 193 11.37 31.57 -3.51
C SER A 193 11.18 31.41 -2.00
N ASP A 194 11.02 30.18 -1.52
CA ASP A 194 10.91 29.81 -0.11
C ASP A 194 12.26 29.44 0.53
N GLY A 195 13.38 29.63 -0.19
CA GLY A 195 14.73 29.34 0.29
C GLY A 195 15.09 27.85 0.34
N ARG A 196 14.18 26.95 -0.06
CA ARG A 196 14.43 25.50 -0.11
C ARG A 196 14.80 25.07 -1.52
N ASN A 197 15.67 24.07 -1.63
CA ASN A 197 16.11 23.57 -2.93
C ASN A 197 14.98 22.82 -3.65
N ARG A 198 14.70 23.24 -4.88
CA ARG A 198 13.70 22.63 -5.77
C ARG A 198 14.24 22.45 -7.18
N TRP A 199 13.72 21.48 -7.91
CA TRP A 199 13.99 21.29 -9.32
C TRP A 199 13.40 22.44 -10.12
N ARG A 200 14.25 23.19 -10.82
CA ARG A 200 13.85 24.30 -11.69
C ARG A 200 14.36 24.05 -13.10
N SER A 201 13.65 24.52 -14.12
CA SER A 201 14.20 24.53 -15.47
C SER A 201 15.48 25.36 -15.49
N SER A 202 16.55 24.81 -16.07
CA SER A 202 17.81 25.54 -16.27
C SER A 202 17.62 26.76 -17.16
#